data_AF-A0A9D0LML3-F1
#
_entry.id   AF-A0A9D0LML3-F1
#
_cell.length_a   1.000
_cell.length_b   1.000
_cell.length_c   1.000
_cell.angle_alpha   90.00
_cell.angle_beta   90.00
_cell.angle_gamma   90.00
#
_symmetry.space_group_name_H-M   'P 1'
#
loop_
_entity.id
_entity.type
_entity.pdbx_description
1 polymer ?
#
loop_
_entity_poly.entity_id
_entity_poly.type
_entity_poly.pdbx_seq_one_letter_code
_entity_poly.pdbx_strand_id
1 'polypeptide(L)'
;MTIRLLSAISLVLVILLQAGCATVKDAEAKRGTGRVEVYDLPQQTVWNRMLEVLGTTSLEIVSKDESEGKILARRKLTWFSFGENVAIYVEPMNGGASTRVEVVNVKRVESNKNSLDWETRIFTKLDRALKAP
;
A
#
# COMPACT_ATOMS: atom_id res chain seq x y z
N MET A 1 20.40 -28.17 31.86
CA MET A 1 19.67 -27.98 30.58
C MET A 1 20.31 -28.88 29.54
N THR A 2 19.64 -29.96 29.13
CA THR A 2 20.25 -31.00 28.29
C THR A 2 20.41 -30.50 26.85
N ILE A 3 21.39 -31.02 26.10
CA ILE A 3 21.65 -30.68 24.68
C ILE A 3 20.37 -30.81 23.83
N ARG A 4 19.49 -31.76 24.15
CA ARG A 4 18.19 -31.95 23.48
C ARG A 4 17.20 -30.79 23.67
N LEU A 5 17.21 -30.12 24.83
CA LEU A 5 16.40 -28.93 25.10
C LEU A 5 16.94 -27.69 24.34
N LEU A 6 18.26 -27.55 24.24
CA LEU A 6 18.90 -26.50 23.43
C LEU A 6 18.62 -26.67 21.93
N SER A 7 18.68 -27.90 21.42
CA SER A 7 18.34 -28.20 20.01
C SER A 7 16.87 -27.94 19.69
N ALA A 8 15.95 -28.27 20.61
CA ALA A 8 14.53 -28.00 20.44
C ALA A 8 14.22 -26.48 20.43
N ILE A 9 14.84 -25.70 21.31
CA ILE A 9 14.69 -24.24 21.35
C ILE A 9 15.26 -23.60 20.08
N SER A 10 16.42 -24.07 19.60
CA SER A 10 17.02 -23.59 18.35
C SER A 10 16.12 -23.88 17.14
N LEU A 11 15.51 -25.06 17.07
CA LEU A 11 14.60 -25.43 15.98
C LEU A 11 13.32 -24.57 15.97
N VAL A 12 12.74 -24.31 17.15
CA VAL A 12 11.56 -23.42 17.28
C VAL A 12 11.91 -21.98 16.89
N LEU A 13 13.09 -21.49 17.26
CA LEU A 13 13.56 -20.15 16.89
C LEU A 13 13.75 -20.00 15.37
N VAL A 14 14.27 -21.02 14.69
CA VAL A 14 14.43 -21.05 13.22
C VAL A 14 13.08 -21.06 12.50
N ILE A 15 12.06 -21.72 13.05
CA ILE A 15 10.71 -21.72 12.49
C ILE A 15 10.04 -20.34 12.66
N LEU A 16 10.24 -19.67 13.81
CA LEU A 16 9.69 -18.34 14.07
C LEU A 16 10.32 -17.24 13.20
N LEU A 17 11.57 -17.40 12.76
CA LEU A 17 12.25 -16.47 11.86
C LEU A 17 11.73 -16.50 10.41
N GLN A 18 10.92 -17.51 10.04
CA GLN A 18 10.32 -17.61 8.70
C GLN A 18 8.93 -16.94 8.61
N ALA A 19 8.41 -16.36 9.70
CA ALA A 19 7.20 -15.55 9.65
C ALA A 19 7.50 -14.19 9.00
N GLY A 20 7.52 -14.17 7.66
CA GLY A 20 7.77 -12.97 6.86
C GLY A 20 6.68 -11.92 7.10
N CYS A 21 7.06 -10.78 7.69
CA CYS A 21 6.24 -9.57 7.63
C CYS A 21 6.24 -9.06 6.19
N ALA A 22 5.07 -8.89 5.58
CA ALA A 22 5.00 -8.34 4.23
C ALA A 22 5.59 -6.92 4.20
N THR A 23 6.40 -6.67 3.19
CA THR A 23 7.12 -5.43 2.93
C THR A 23 6.40 -4.61 1.86
N VAL A 24 6.89 -3.40 1.63
CA VAL A 24 6.39 -2.55 0.54
C VAL A 24 6.66 -3.19 -0.83
N LYS A 25 7.76 -3.93 -0.97
CA LYS A 25 8.10 -4.68 -2.19
C LYS A 25 7.07 -5.77 -2.51
N ASP A 26 6.46 -6.37 -1.48
CA ASP A 26 5.38 -7.34 -1.67
C ASP A 26 4.09 -6.67 -2.17
N ALA A 27 3.87 -5.39 -1.84
CA ALA A 27 2.79 -4.60 -2.44
C ALA A 27 3.08 -4.28 -3.91
N GLU A 28 4.33 -3.97 -4.24
CA GLU A 28 4.73 -3.77 -5.64
C GLU A 28 4.58 -5.06 -6.49
N ALA A 29 4.96 -6.20 -5.93
CA ALA A 29 4.84 -7.50 -6.60
C ALA A 29 3.38 -7.91 -6.89
N LYS A 30 2.41 -7.27 -6.22
CA LYS A 30 0.97 -7.49 -6.41
C LYS A 30 0.31 -6.43 -7.32
N ARG A 31 1.09 -5.64 -8.06
CA ARG A 31 0.56 -4.80 -9.15
C ARG A 31 -0.31 -5.63 -10.10
N GLY A 32 -1.43 -5.07 -10.51
CA GLY A 32 -2.48 -5.70 -11.31
C GLY A 32 -3.58 -6.38 -10.50
N THR A 33 -3.43 -6.53 -9.19
CA THR A 33 -4.47 -7.17 -8.34
C THR A 33 -5.28 -6.18 -7.51
N GLY A 34 -4.91 -4.90 -7.51
CA GLY A 34 -5.60 -3.86 -6.74
C GLY A 34 -6.86 -3.34 -7.43
N ARG A 35 -7.68 -2.58 -6.71
CA ARG A 35 -8.78 -1.82 -7.32
C ARG A 35 -8.24 -0.74 -8.25
N VAL A 36 -8.91 -0.60 -9.38
CA VAL A 36 -8.56 0.32 -10.47
C VAL A 36 -9.71 1.27 -10.71
N GLU A 37 -9.39 2.55 -10.90
CA GLU A 37 -10.31 3.55 -11.41
C GLU A 37 -9.63 4.38 -12.51
N VAL A 38 -10.44 4.93 -13.41
CA VAL A 38 -9.95 5.77 -14.52
C VAL A 38 -10.60 7.14 -14.40
N TYR A 39 -9.77 8.17 -14.49
CA TYR A 39 -10.17 9.57 -14.42
C TYR A 39 -9.90 10.24 -15.76
N ASP A 40 -10.88 10.99 -16.29
CA ASP A 40 -10.73 11.79 -17.51
C ASP A 40 -10.00 13.12 -17.22
N LEU A 41 -8.82 13.00 -16.61
CA LEU A 41 -7.95 14.10 -16.20
C LEU A 41 -6.49 13.74 -16.50
N PRO A 42 -5.63 14.76 -16.75
CA PRO A 42 -4.20 14.54 -16.94
C PRO A 42 -3.52 13.93 -15.72
N GLN A 43 -2.47 13.14 -15.95
CA GLN A 43 -1.72 12.44 -14.92
C GLN A 43 -1.24 13.39 -13.81
N GLN A 44 -0.73 14.56 -14.17
CA GLN A 44 -0.21 15.53 -13.22
C GLN A 44 -1.28 16.05 -12.26
N THR A 45 -2.51 16.28 -12.75
CA THR A 45 -3.63 16.71 -11.91
C THR A 45 -4.00 15.62 -10.90
N VAL A 46 -4.14 14.38 -11.38
CA VAL A 46 -4.49 13.23 -10.52
C VAL A 46 -3.37 12.92 -9.53
N TRP A 47 -2.11 13.03 -9.94
CA TRP A 47 -0.92 12.84 -9.11
C TRP A 47 -0.87 13.83 -7.94
N ASN A 48 -1.02 15.13 -8.23
CA ASN A 48 -0.99 16.16 -7.20
C ASN A 48 -2.14 15.99 -6.20
N ARG A 49 -3.36 15.71 -6.69
CA ARG A 49 -4.50 15.43 -5.81
C ARG A 49 -4.33 14.16 -5.00
N MET A 50 -3.71 13.12 -5.57
CA MET A 50 -3.39 11.90 -4.84
C MET A 50 -2.43 12.20 -3.66
N LEU A 51 -1.38 12.99 -3.89
CA LEU A 51 -0.45 13.39 -2.83
C LEU A 51 -1.14 14.19 -1.71
N GLU A 52 -2.02 15.13 -2.08
CA GLU A 52 -2.85 15.87 -1.11
C GLU A 52 -3.73 14.92 -0.29
N VAL A 53 -4.45 14.01 -0.96
CA VAL A 53 -5.32 13.02 -0.32
C VAL A 53 -4.54 12.18 0.67
N LEU A 54 -3.39 11.65 0.26
CA LEU A 54 -2.51 10.86 1.12
C LEU A 54 -2.04 11.65 2.35
N GLY A 55 -1.74 12.94 2.19
CA GLY A 55 -1.42 13.86 3.28
C GLY A 55 -2.54 14.05 4.32
N THR A 56 -3.79 13.72 3.97
CA THR A 56 -4.93 13.71 4.92
C THR A 56 -5.18 12.36 5.57
N THR A 57 -4.39 11.34 5.25
CA THR A 57 -4.51 9.98 5.79
C THR A 57 -3.46 9.70 6.85
N SER A 58 -3.55 8.55 7.52
CA SER A 58 -2.50 8.04 8.40
C SER A 58 -1.44 7.19 7.67
N LEU A 59 -1.44 7.19 6.33
CA LEU A 59 -0.40 6.57 5.54
C LEU A 59 0.83 7.48 5.48
N GLU A 60 1.99 6.91 5.76
CA GLU A 60 3.29 7.53 5.57
C GLU A 60 3.79 7.18 4.16
N ILE A 61 4.09 8.18 3.34
CA ILE A 61 4.70 7.97 2.03
C ILE A 61 6.15 7.53 2.25
N VAL A 62 6.46 6.30 1.82
CA VAL A 62 7.79 5.70 1.91
C VAL A 62 8.63 6.14 0.69
N SER A 63 8.02 6.15 -0.49
CA SER A 63 8.65 6.66 -1.71
C SER A 63 7.59 7.15 -2.70
N LYS A 64 7.98 8.07 -3.56
CA LYS A 64 7.19 8.51 -4.71
C LYS A 64 8.11 8.76 -5.89
N ASP A 65 7.68 8.30 -7.07
CA ASP A 65 8.35 8.51 -8.34
C ASP A 65 7.28 8.87 -9.38
N GLU A 66 7.22 10.13 -9.76
CA GLU A 66 6.24 10.64 -10.72
C GLU A 66 6.51 10.13 -12.13
N SER A 67 7.78 9.88 -12.47
CA SER A 67 8.17 9.37 -13.79
C SER A 67 7.73 7.92 -13.99
N GLU A 68 7.77 7.11 -12.94
CA GLU A 68 7.22 5.75 -12.92
C GLU A 68 5.71 5.72 -12.59
N GLY A 69 5.11 6.86 -12.25
CA GLY A 69 3.73 6.95 -11.80
C GLY A 69 3.47 6.15 -10.52
N LYS A 70 4.44 6.06 -9.61
CA LYS A 70 4.43 5.12 -8.49
C LYS A 70 4.53 5.81 -7.14
N ILE A 71 3.61 5.51 -6.23
CA ILE A 71 3.66 5.95 -4.83
C ILE A 71 3.58 4.73 -3.93
N LEU A 72 4.55 4.60 -3.03
CA LEU A 72 4.57 3.56 -2.02
C LEU A 72 4.32 4.20 -0.66
N ALA A 73 3.31 3.70 0.03
CA ALA A 73 2.89 4.22 1.31
C ALA A 73 2.70 3.09 2.33
N ARG A 74 2.73 3.46 3.60
CA ARG A 74 2.69 2.51 4.71
C ARG A 74 1.88 3.05 5.86
N ARG A 75 1.00 2.22 6.41
CA ARG A 75 0.42 2.49 7.73
C ARG A 75 1.38 2.04 8.82
N LYS A 76 1.66 2.92 9.78
CA LYS A 76 2.48 2.58 10.96
C LYS A 76 1.82 1.49 11.80
N LEU A 77 2.65 0.73 12.50
CA LEU A 77 2.21 -0.20 13.53
C LEU A 77 1.48 0.59 14.61
N THR A 78 0.29 0.15 14.99
CA THR A 78 -0.41 0.69 16.16
C THR A 78 -0.67 -0.43 17.15
N TRP A 79 -1.10 -0.09 18.37
CA TRP A 79 -1.51 -1.08 19.37
C TRP A 79 -2.57 -2.08 18.84
N PHE A 80 -3.33 -1.68 17.81
CA PHE A 80 -4.45 -2.44 17.25
C PHE A 80 -4.25 -2.87 15.78
N SER A 81 -3.09 -2.60 15.16
CA SER A 81 -2.82 -2.95 13.76
C SER A 81 -1.37 -3.33 13.51
N PHE A 82 -1.17 -4.39 12.75
CA PHE A 82 0.14 -4.90 12.34
C PHE A 82 0.83 -4.10 11.23
N GLY A 83 0.25 -2.95 10.84
CA GLY A 83 0.72 -2.15 9.72
C GLY A 83 0.31 -2.74 8.38
N GLU A 84 0.30 -1.89 7.36
CA GLU A 84 -0.21 -2.19 6.02
C GLU A 84 0.71 -1.49 5.01
N ASN A 85 0.96 -2.12 3.86
CA ASN A 85 1.70 -1.49 2.77
C ASN A 85 0.75 -1.27 1.60
N VAL A 86 0.77 -0.06 1.06
CA VAL A 86 -0.10 0.35 -0.04
C VAL A 86 0.78 0.79 -1.19
N ALA A 87 0.62 0.16 -2.36
CA ALA A 87 1.24 0.61 -3.60
C ALA A 87 0.17 1.28 -4.46
N ILE A 88 0.49 2.44 -5.01
CA ILE A 88 -0.42 3.24 -5.82
C ILE A 88 0.28 3.50 -7.15
N TYR A 89 -0.43 3.22 -8.23
CA TYR A 89 0.03 3.46 -9.60
C TYR A 89 -0.87 4.50 -10.25
N VAL A 90 -0.28 5.51 -10.87
CA VAL A 90 -0.95 6.64 -11.52
C VAL A 90 -0.38 6.75 -12.93
N GLU A 91 -1.08 6.18 -13.90
CA GLU A 91 -0.58 5.94 -15.25
C GLU A 91 -1.38 6.75 -16.27
N PRO A 92 -0.72 7.48 -17.19
CA PRO A 92 -1.42 8.14 -18.28
C PRO A 92 -2.00 7.12 -19.25
N MET A 93 -3.21 7.39 -19.73
CA MET A 93 -3.90 6.65 -20.79
C MET A 93 -4.28 7.59 -21.92
N ASN A 94 -4.64 7.04 -23.08
CA ASN A 94 -5.21 7.80 -24.21
C ASN A 94 -4.34 9.01 -24.61
N GLY A 95 -3.02 8.84 -24.64
CA GLY A 95 -2.09 9.93 -24.96
C GLY A 95 -1.99 11.05 -23.91
N GLY A 96 -2.40 10.77 -22.67
CA GLY A 96 -2.35 11.73 -21.54
C GLY A 96 -3.67 12.44 -21.25
N ALA A 97 -4.74 12.14 -22.00
CA ALA A 97 -6.07 12.72 -21.77
C ALA A 97 -6.79 12.12 -20.54
N SER A 98 -6.45 10.88 -20.19
CA SER A 98 -7.04 10.17 -19.05
C SER A 98 -5.93 9.58 -18.18
N THR A 99 -6.25 9.24 -16.94
CA THR A 99 -5.31 8.64 -15.99
C THR A 99 -5.93 7.42 -15.34
N ARG A 100 -5.24 6.29 -15.38
CA ARG A 100 -5.55 5.08 -14.63
C ARG A 100 -4.90 5.16 -13.26
N VAL A 101 -5.68 4.98 -12.21
CA VAL A 101 -5.21 4.85 -10.84
C VAL A 101 -5.47 3.45 -10.36
N GLU A 102 -4.43 2.77 -9.89
CA GLU A 102 -4.55 1.49 -9.21
C GLU A 102 -4.05 1.61 -7.77
N VAL A 103 -4.81 1.05 -6.83
CA VAL A 103 -4.42 0.98 -5.43
C VAL A 103 -4.36 -0.48 -5.01
N VAL A 104 -3.18 -0.92 -4.58
CA VAL A 104 -2.91 -2.28 -4.10
C VAL A 104 -2.68 -2.22 -2.60
N ASN A 105 -3.55 -2.87 -1.82
CA ASN A 105 -3.42 -2.97 -0.38
C ASN A 105 -2.91 -4.34 0.04
N VAL A 106 -1.74 -4.39 0.70
CA VAL A 106 -1.17 -5.62 1.24
C VAL A 106 -1.05 -5.55 2.76
N LYS A 107 -1.72 -6.50 3.42
CA LYS A 107 -1.59 -6.70 4.86
C LYS A 107 -0.17 -7.14 5.18
N ARG A 108 0.47 -6.53 6.19
CA ARG A 108 1.79 -6.98 6.67
C ARG A 108 1.75 -8.36 7.31
N VAL A 109 0.64 -8.67 7.96
CA VAL A 109 0.38 -9.95 8.62
C VAL A 109 -0.97 -10.44 8.12
N GLU A 110 -0.99 -11.61 7.49
CA GLU A 110 -2.19 -12.16 6.83
C GLU A 110 -3.38 -12.32 7.80
N SER A 111 -3.09 -12.66 9.05
CA SER A 111 -4.09 -12.80 10.13
C SER A 111 -4.62 -11.47 10.67
N ASN A 112 -4.18 -10.32 10.16
CA ASN A 112 -4.66 -9.01 10.58
C ASN A 112 -6.12 -8.79 10.13
N LYS A 113 -7.06 -9.02 11.06
CA LYS A 113 -8.49 -8.74 10.88
C LYS A 113 -8.83 -7.24 10.97
N ASN A 114 -7.92 -6.41 11.48
CA ASN A 114 -8.07 -4.96 11.63
C ASN A 114 -7.43 -4.17 10.48
N SER A 115 -7.25 -4.82 9.33
CA SER A 115 -6.84 -4.15 8.09
C SER A 115 -7.91 -3.16 7.66
N LEU A 116 -7.50 -1.97 7.26
CA LEU A 116 -8.39 -0.99 6.68
C LEU A 116 -8.55 -1.27 5.19
N ASP A 117 -9.74 -1.01 4.67
CA ASP A 117 -9.97 -0.91 3.24
C ASP A 117 -9.37 0.40 2.72
N TRP A 118 -8.07 0.37 2.42
CA TRP A 118 -7.34 1.53 1.90
C TRP A 118 -7.78 1.90 0.49
N GLU A 119 -8.15 0.91 -0.33
CA GLU A 119 -8.62 1.11 -1.70
C GLU A 119 -9.87 2.00 -1.69
N THR A 120 -10.94 1.59 -0.99
CA THR A 120 -12.17 2.39 -0.91
C THR A 120 -11.93 3.75 -0.27
N ARG A 121 -11.10 3.84 0.77
CA ARG A 121 -10.82 5.12 1.45
C ARG A 121 -10.07 6.11 0.57
N ILE A 122 -9.07 5.64 -0.19
CA ILE A 122 -8.29 6.49 -1.09
C ILE A 122 -9.18 6.97 -2.23
N PHE A 123 -9.88 6.06 -2.92
CA PHE A 123 -10.76 6.45 -4.03
C PHE A 123 -11.88 7.40 -3.58
N THR A 124 -12.54 7.13 -2.45
CA THR A 124 -13.58 8.04 -1.92
C THR A 124 -13.05 9.46 -1.67
N LYS A 125 -11.82 9.59 -1.16
CA LYS A 125 -11.20 10.90 -0.90
C LYS A 125 -10.74 11.55 -2.19
N LEU A 126 -10.17 10.78 -3.12
CA LEU A 126 -9.70 11.26 -4.42
C LEU A 126 -10.86 11.77 -5.27
N ASP A 127 -11.96 11.03 -5.36
CA ASP A 127 -13.17 11.44 -6.05
C ASP A 127 -13.70 12.77 -5.53
N ARG A 128 -13.68 12.96 -4.21
CA ARG A 128 -14.10 14.21 -3.58
C ARG A 128 -13.14 15.35 -3.90
N ALA A 129 -11.83 15.09 -3.85
CA ALA A 129 -10.81 16.10 -4.14
C ALA A 129 -10.80 16.53 -5.61
N LEU A 130 -11.11 15.62 -6.54
CA LEU A 130 -11.18 15.93 -7.97
C LEU A 130 -12.50 16.61 -8.38
N LYS A 131 -13.57 16.46 -7.60
CA LYS A 131 -14.85 17.16 -7.79
C LYS A 131 -14.89 18.54 -7.11
N ALA A 132 -13.96 18.83 -6.21
CA ALA A 132 -13.88 20.13 -5.56
C ALA A 132 -13.42 21.19 -6.58
N PRO A 133 -14.08 22.37 -6.62
CA PRO A 133 -13.75 23.44 -7.57
C PRO A 133 -12.37 24.05 -7.34
#